data_AF-X1RC13-F1
#
_entry.id   AF-X1RC13-F1
#
_cell.length_a   1.000
_cell.length_b   1.000
_cell.length_c   1.000
_cell.angle_alpha   90.00
_cell.angle_beta   90.00
_cell.angle_gamma   90.00
#
_symmetry.space_group_name_H-M   'P 1'
#
loop_
_entity.id
_entity.type
_entity.pdbx_description
1 polymer ?
#
loop_
_entity_poly.entity_id
_entity_poly.type
_entity_poly.pdbx_seq_one_letter_code
_entity_poly.pdbx_strand_id
1 'polypeptide(L)'
;DYVIEPAVIKTEPTQFDLLATKSARLQVYGVAALTNYKVWHNLLVWKATIADKLALGIPLTAEEKSINEELGISKTVDRGTLPIWDFERYKLYEYRVIFRETHTIYKDVPAAGILVDTIRPRKIGDQFIVLEKVSCDTTAVGDAVKLTIARDDDGSRASPLLTLNCYSMALSFDIPCFIPALREINLWLEAGALQTAYKMRYTYSVMKLSNLLRMRFGIMAKENNLDLWKRVKGGIV
;
A
#
# COMPACT_ATOMS: atom_id res chain seq x y z
N ASP A 1 10.26 1.42 25.74
CA ASP A 1 11.54 1.25 25.02
C ASP A 1 11.60 -0.13 24.40
N TYR A 2 11.42 -0.22 23.08
CA TYR A 2 11.69 -1.46 22.35
C TYR A 2 13.20 -1.51 22.07
N VAL A 3 13.89 -2.48 22.67
CA VAL A 3 15.30 -2.76 22.42
C VAL A 3 15.38 -3.49 21.08
N ILE A 4 16.00 -2.87 20.08
CA ILE A 4 16.33 -3.52 18.81
C ILE A 4 17.65 -4.25 19.02
N GLU A 5 17.64 -5.57 18.85
CA GLU A 5 18.83 -6.42 18.89
C GLU A 5 19.94 -5.88 17.95
N PRO A 6 21.23 -6.13 18.26
CA PRO A 6 22.34 -5.74 17.40
C PRO A 6 22.15 -6.35 16.00
N ALA A 7 21.88 -5.50 15.02
CA ALA A 7 21.42 -5.90 13.70
C ALA A 7 22.50 -6.68 12.95
N VAL A 8 22.30 -7.99 12.81
CA VAL A 8 22.72 -8.70 11.59
C VAL A 8 22.10 -7.92 10.43
N ILE A 9 22.91 -7.53 9.44
CA ILE A 9 22.42 -6.88 8.22
C ILE A 9 21.42 -7.84 7.58
N LYS A 10 20.13 -7.56 7.74
CA LYS A 10 19.09 -8.39 7.13
C LYS A 10 19.13 -8.15 5.63
N THR A 11 19.48 -9.20 4.89
CA THR A 11 19.52 -9.21 3.42
C THR A 11 18.13 -9.31 2.81
N GLU A 12 17.10 -9.51 3.63
CA GLU A 12 15.71 -9.67 3.23
C GLU A 12 14.83 -8.53 3.78
N PRO A 13 13.79 -8.10 3.05
CA PRO A 13 12.82 -7.14 3.55
C PRO A 13 12.16 -7.67 4.82
N THR A 14 12.20 -6.92 5.90
CA THR A 14 11.47 -7.28 7.12
C THR A 14 10.16 -6.50 7.18
N GLN A 15 9.06 -7.23 7.33
CA GLN A 15 7.74 -6.63 7.54
C GLN A 15 7.52 -6.40 9.04
N PHE A 16 7.09 -5.20 9.39
CA PHE A 16 6.72 -4.83 10.76
C PHE A 16 5.38 -4.13 10.74
N ASP A 17 4.47 -4.55 11.62
CA ASP A 17 3.23 -3.84 11.86
C ASP A 17 3.43 -2.89 13.05
N LEU A 18 3.23 -1.59 12.81
CA LEU A 18 3.44 -0.55 13.81
C LEU A 18 2.15 0.21 14.05
N LEU A 19 1.75 0.30 15.31
CA LEU A 19 0.68 1.20 15.73
C LEU A 19 1.26 2.60 15.96
N ALA A 20 0.91 3.55 15.09
CA ALA A 20 1.31 4.95 15.24
C ALA A 20 0.09 5.83 15.52
N THR A 21 0.15 6.61 16.61
CA THR A 21 -0.93 7.56 16.98
C THR A 21 -0.69 8.98 16.49
N LYS A 22 0.57 9.41 16.36
CA LYS A 22 0.94 10.78 15.96
C LYS A 22 1.95 10.83 14.82
N SER A 23 3.04 10.08 14.92
CA SER A 23 4.08 10.02 13.89
C SER A 23 4.80 8.69 13.93
N ALA A 24 5.31 8.26 12.78
CA ALA A 24 6.26 7.17 12.64
C ALA A 24 7.57 7.75 12.09
N ARG A 25 8.70 7.40 12.71
CA ARG A 25 10.03 7.88 12.29
C ARG A 25 10.96 6.70 12.09
N LEU A 26 11.52 6.59 10.90
CA LEU A 26 12.66 5.71 10.62
C LEU A 26 13.95 6.52 10.68
N GLN A 27 14.90 6.11 11.52
CA GLN A 27 16.24 6.69 11.55
C GLN A 27 17.27 5.59 11.35
N VAL A 28 18.21 5.83 10.43
CA VAL A 28 19.38 4.99 10.24
C VAL A 28 20.54 5.64 10.97
N TYR A 29 21.09 4.95 11.97
CA TYR A 29 22.25 5.43 12.73
C TYR A 29 23.48 4.62 12.34
N GLY A 30 24.49 5.29 11.78
CA GLY A 30 25.78 4.68 11.46
C GLY A 30 26.82 5.02 12.51
N VAL A 31 27.44 4.01 13.10
CA VAL A 31 28.56 4.17 14.06
C VAL A 31 29.89 4.48 13.34
N ALA A 32 29.96 4.18 12.03
CA ALA A 32 31.10 4.46 11.16
C ALA A 32 30.61 4.86 9.75
N ALA A 33 31.54 5.19 8.85
CA ALA A 33 31.21 5.49 7.45
C ALA A 33 30.54 4.29 6.77
N LEU A 34 29.26 4.42 6.46
CA LEU A 34 28.49 3.43 5.73
C LEU A 34 28.66 3.67 4.22
N THR A 35 29.25 2.72 3.50
CA THR A 35 29.30 2.73 2.03
C THR A 35 28.35 1.67 1.48
N ASN A 36 27.64 1.97 0.39
CA ASN A 36 26.71 1.04 -0.29
C ASN A 36 25.60 0.43 0.59
N TYR A 37 25.10 1.18 1.58
CA TYR A 37 24.01 0.72 2.42
C TYR A 37 22.65 0.95 1.77
N LYS A 38 21.76 -0.06 1.83
CA LYS A 38 20.41 -0.01 1.26
C LYS A 38 19.39 -0.16 2.38
N VAL A 39 18.47 0.80 2.48
CA VAL A 39 17.28 0.69 3.33
C VAL A 39 16.06 0.95 2.50
N TRP A 40 15.08 0.09 2.65
CA TRP A 40 13.76 0.28 2.08
C TRP A 40 12.71 -0.03 3.13
N HIS A 41 11.69 0.82 3.21
CA HIS A 41 10.52 0.63 4.07
C HIS A 41 9.29 1.10 3.31
N ASN A 42 8.19 0.39 3.48
CA ASN A 42 6.87 0.84 3.08
C ASN A 42 6.00 0.94 4.33
N LEU A 43 5.28 2.05 4.45
CA LEU A 43 4.35 2.28 5.53
C LEU A 43 2.95 2.40 4.93
N LEU A 44 2.12 1.39 5.18
CA LEU A 44 0.71 1.47 4.88
C LEU A 44 -0.02 2.02 6.10
N VAL A 45 -0.84 3.05 5.89
CA VAL A 45 -1.61 3.68 6.95
C VAL A 45 -3.10 3.58 6.62
N TRP A 46 -3.88 3.06 7.56
CA TRP A 46 -5.35 3.14 7.50
C TRP A 46 -5.89 3.88 8.71
N LYS A 47 -7.07 4.47 8.54
CA LYS A 47 -7.77 5.15 9.63
C LYS A 47 -8.34 4.11 10.59
N ALA A 48 -8.02 4.24 11.87
CA ALA A 48 -8.54 3.35 12.91
C ALA A 48 -10.07 3.38 12.97
N THR A 49 -10.67 2.20 12.94
CA THR A 49 -12.12 1.96 13.11
C THR A 49 -12.52 2.02 14.59
N ILE A 50 -13.83 1.96 14.87
CA ILE A 50 -14.31 1.90 16.26
C ILE A 50 -13.81 0.63 16.95
N ALA A 51 -13.82 -0.53 16.27
CA ALA A 51 -13.26 -1.77 16.80
C ALA A 51 -11.77 -1.63 17.16
N ASP A 52 -10.97 -1.01 16.30
CA ASP A 52 -9.53 -0.77 16.57
C ASP A 52 -9.35 0.09 17.82
N LYS A 53 -10.11 1.18 17.92
CA LYS A 53 -10.05 2.08 19.07
C LYS A 53 -10.44 1.38 20.37
N LEU A 54 -11.48 0.54 20.35
CA LEU A 54 -11.91 -0.24 21.51
C LEU A 54 -10.83 -1.23 21.95
N ALA A 55 -10.25 -1.99 21.02
CA ALA A 55 -9.19 -2.94 21.34
C ALA A 55 -7.91 -2.26 21.86
N LEU A 56 -7.66 -1.03 21.45
CA LEU A 56 -6.53 -0.21 21.89
C LEU A 56 -6.80 0.65 23.13
N GLY A 57 -8.02 0.64 23.67
CA GLY A 57 -8.40 1.49 24.79
C GLY A 57 -8.42 3.00 24.47
N ILE A 58 -8.52 3.37 23.20
CA ILE A 58 -8.61 4.78 22.75
C ILE A 58 -10.04 5.29 23.01
N PRO A 59 -10.23 6.49 23.61
CA PRO A 59 -11.55 7.02 23.89
C PRO A 59 -12.35 7.29 22.61
N LEU A 60 -13.60 6.85 22.59
CA LEU A 60 -14.54 7.07 21.48
C LEU A 60 -15.20 8.44 21.56
N THR A 61 -15.45 9.04 20.40
CA THR A 61 -16.29 10.25 20.27
C THR A 61 -17.77 9.94 20.51
N ALA A 62 -18.61 10.96 20.78
CA ALA A 62 -20.03 10.76 21.06
C ALA A 62 -20.77 10.02 19.91
N GLU A 63 -20.47 10.35 18.66
CA GLU A 63 -21.03 9.64 17.49
C GLU A 63 -20.55 8.19 17.43
N GLU A 64 -19.27 7.93 17.73
CA GLU A 64 -18.72 6.57 17.75
C GLU A 64 -19.29 5.71 18.88
N LYS A 65 -19.58 6.32 20.03
CA LYS A 65 -20.26 5.63 21.15
C LYS A 65 -21.68 5.20 20.76
N SER A 66 -22.44 6.10 20.14
CA SER A 66 -23.79 5.77 19.64
C SER A 66 -23.75 4.61 18.63
N ILE A 67 -22.80 4.62 17.70
CA ILE A 67 -22.62 3.53 16.74
C ILE A 67 -22.19 2.23 17.44
N ASN A 68 -21.33 2.30 18.46
CA ASN A 68 -20.91 1.15 19.23
C ASN A 68 -22.10 0.48 19.95
N GLU A 69 -22.98 1.28 20.56
CA GLU A 69 -24.17 0.80 21.25
C GLU A 69 -25.19 0.17 20.29
N GLU A 70 -25.40 0.81 19.13
CA GLU A 70 -26.33 0.33 18.10
C GLU A 70 -25.88 -1.00 17.48
N LEU A 71 -24.59 -1.13 17.15
CA LEU A 71 -24.04 -2.32 16.47
C LEU A 71 -23.48 -3.37 17.44
N GLY A 72 -23.36 -3.06 18.72
CA GLY A 72 -22.83 -3.97 19.74
C GLY A 72 -21.35 -4.34 19.54
N ILE A 73 -20.53 -3.39 19.07
CA ILE A 73 -19.12 -3.64 18.64
C ILE A 73 -18.24 -4.06 19.82
N SER A 74 -18.47 -3.52 21.02
CA SER A 74 -17.73 -3.93 22.22
C SER A 74 -17.82 -5.45 22.47
N LYS A 75 -18.98 -6.06 22.25
CA LYS A 75 -19.18 -7.49 22.47
C LYS A 75 -18.38 -8.35 21.49
N THR A 76 -18.18 -7.91 20.25
CA THR A 76 -17.39 -8.65 19.25
C THR A 76 -15.88 -8.49 19.49
N VAL A 77 -15.47 -7.34 20.02
CA VAL A 77 -14.10 -7.11 20.49
C VAL A 77 -13.79 -7.97 21.72
N ASP A 78 -14.68 -8.03 22.71
CA ASP A 78 -14.51 -8.88 23.91
C ASP A 78 -14.43 -10.36 23.56
N ARG A 79 -15.13 -10.80 22.50
CA ARG A 79 -15.05 -12.17 21.96
C ARG A 79 -13.76 -12.46 21.19
N GLY A 80 -12.93 -11.45 20.92
CA GLY A 80 -11.69 -11.57 20.13
C GLY A 80 -11.92 -11.77 18.63
N THR A 81 -13.13 -11.54 18.11
CA THR A 81 -13.43 -11.67 16.68
C THR A 81 -13.00 -10.45 15.86
N LEU A 82 -12.97 -9.28 16.50
CA LEU A 82 -12.51 -8.02 15.94
C LEU A 82 -11.51 -7.37 16.89
N PRO A 83 -10.60 -6.51 16.39
CA PRO A 83 -10.35 -6.19 14.98
C PRO A 83 -9.69 -7.33 14.18
N ILE A 84 -9.76 -7.26 12.86
CA ILE A 84 -8.91 -8.06 11.98
C ILE A 84 -7.61 -7.27 11.77
N TRP A 85 -6.62 -7.52 12.62
CA TRP A 85 -5.30 -6.87 12.55
C TRP A 85 -4.45 -7.36 11.38
N ASP A 86 -4.74 -8.57 10.90
CA ASP A 86 -4.05 -9.18 9.77
C ASP A 86 -4.54 -8.57 8.44
N PHE A 87 -3.67 -7.79 7.80
CA PHE A 87 -3.95 -7.13 6.54
C PHE A 87 -4.28 -8.12 5.41
N GLU A 88 -3.71 -9.32 5.41
CA GLU A 88 -3.99 -10.33 4.39
C GLU A 88 -5.38 -10.94 4.57
N ARG A 89 -5.82 -11.15 5.82
CA ARG A 89 -7.23 -11.52 6.09
C ARG A 89 -8.18 -10.40 5.69
N TYR A 90 -7.85 -9.17 6.00
CA TYR A 90 -8.65 -8.02 5.61
C TYR A 90 -8.83 -7.93 4.08
N LYS A 91 -7.73 -8.11 3.32
CA LYS A 91 -7.80 -8.24 1.85
C LYS A 91 -8.71 -9.38 1.43
N LEU A 92 -8.56 -10.56 2.02
CA LEU A 92 -9.30 -11.75 1.62
C LEU A 92 -10.83 -11.59 1.78
N TYR A 93 -11.28 -10.94 2.86
CA TYR A 93 -12.71 -10.77 3.14
C TYR A 93 -13.35 -9.62 2.35
N GLU A 94 -12.68 -8.46 2.25
CA GLU A 94 -13.30 -7.28 1.63
C GLU A 94 -13.00 -7.16 0.13
N TYR A 95 -11.83 -7.63 -0.31
CA TYR A 95 -11.32 -7.40 -1.66
C TYR A 95 -11.45 -8.66 -2.50
N ARG A 96 -12.57 -8.73 -3.25
CA ARG A 96 -12.78 -9.81 -4.20
C ARG A 96 -11.92 -9.61 -5.45
N VAL A 97 -10.79 -10.32 -5.49
CA VAL A 97 -9.93 -10.43 -6.67
C VAL A 97 -10.67 -11.19 -7.77
N ILE A 98 -10.85 -10.55 -8.91
CA ILE A 98 -11.39 -11.18 -10.12
C ILE A 98 -10.26 -11.87 -10.86
N PHE A 99 -9.13 -11.18 -10.95
CA PHE A 99 -8.00 -11.61 -11.74
C PHE A 99 -6.71 -10.93 -11.23
N ARG A 100 -5.58 -11.63 -11.36
CA ARG A 100 -4.26 -11.17 -10.94
C ARG A 100 -3.24 -11.52 -12.00
N GLU A 101 -2.39 -10.57 -12.36
CA GLU A 101 -1.39 -10.71 -13.43
C GLU A 101 -0.04 -10.19 -12.96
N THR A 102 1.01 -10.90 -13.35
CA THR A 102 2.40 -10.49 -13.11
C THR A 102 3.07 -10.25 -14.45
N HIS A 103 3.54 -9.03 -14.67
CA HIS A 103 4.26 -8.65 -15.88
C HIS A 103 5.75 -8.53 -15.57
N THR A 104 6.56 -9.01 -16.50
CA THR A 104 8.01 -8.78 -16.51
C THR A 104 8.36 -7.98 -17.74
N ILE A 105 9.11 -6.91 -17.56
CA ILE A 105 9.50 -5.98 -18.60
C ILE A 105 11.00 -6.01 -18.75
N TYR A 106 11.42 -5.95 -20.01
CA TYR A 106 12.81 -5.89 -20.45
C TYR A 106 12.89 -4.77 -21.50
N LYS A 107 13.33 -3.58 -21.09
CA LYS A 107 13.34 -2.36 -21.93
C LYS A 107 14.56 -1.51 -21.64
N ASP A 108 14.97 -0.70 -22.60
CA ASP A 108 16.00 0.31 -22.40
C ASP A 108 15.39 1.52 -21.68
N VAL A 109 16.04 1.97 -20.60
CA VAL A 109 15.60 3.11 -19.77
C VAL A 109 16.55 4.28 -20.00
N PRO A 110 16.14 5.32 -20.75
CA PRO A 110 16.94 6.51 -20.97
C PRO A 110 16.83 7.50 -19.81
N ALA A 111 17.72 8.50 -19.80
CA ALA A 111 17.66 9.61 -18.83
C ALA A 111 16.41 10.49 -19.01
N ALA A 112 15.87 10.57 -20.23
CA ALA A 112 14.60 11.23 -20.49
C ALA A 112 13.38 10.41 -20.01
N GLY A 113 13.58 9.21 -19.44
CA GLY A 113 12.55 8.31 -18.94
C GLY A 113 11.64 7.69 -20.00
N ILE A 114 10.97 6.61 -19.64
CA ILE A 114 10.00 5.89 -20.47
C ILE A 114 8.72 5.60 -19.68
N LEU A 115 7.59 5.64 -20.38
CA LEU A 115 6.36 5.03 -19.88
C LEU A 115 6.49 3.51 -20.05
N VAL A 116 6.46 2.82 -18.93
CA VAL A 116 6.63 1.37 -18.87
C VAL A 116 5.34 0.68 -19.28
N ASP A 117 4.25 1.06 -18.62
CA ASP A 117 2.90 0.56 -18.86
C ASP A 117 1.84 1.51 -18.29
N THR A 118 0.63 1.42 -18.86
CA THR A 118 -0.58 2.03 -18.30
C THR A 118 -1.63 0.94 -18.07
N ILE A 119 -1.80 0.58 -16.80
CA ILE A 119 -2.71 -0.45 -16.35
C ILE A 119 -4.10 0.16 -16.19
N ARG A 120 -5.14 -0.47 -16.73
CA ARG A 120 -6.53 -0.03 -16.63
C ARG A 120 -7.45 -1.19 -16.22
N PRO A 121 -8.53 -0.95 -15.44
CA PRO A 121 -9.51 -1.98 -15.18
C PRO A 121 -10.22 -2.36 -16.48
N ARG A 122 -10.74 -3.59 -16.52
CA ARG A 122 -11.57 -4.03 -17.65
C ARG A 122 -12.87 -3.23 -17.63
N LYS A 123 -13.36 -2.82 -18.80
CA LYS A 123 -14.61 -2.06 -18.97
C LYS A 123 -15.90 -2.88 -18.68
N ILE A 124 -15.79 -4.02 -17.99
CA ILE A 124 -16.91 -4.95 -17.77
C ILE A 124 -17.36 -4.85 -16.31
N GLY A 125 -18.45 -4.14 -16.07
CA GLY A 125 -18.99 -3.93 -14.73
C GLY A 125 -18.09 -3.05 -13.86
N ASP A 126 -18.44 -2.99 -12.57
CA ASP A 126 -17.76 -2.15 -11.60
C ASP A 126 -16.49 -2.81 -11.08
N GLN A 127 -15.35 -2.40 -11.64
CA GLN A 127 -14.04 -2.92 -11.31
C GLN A 127 -13.06 -1.79 -11.04
N PHE A 128 -12.01 -2.10 -10.28
CA PHE A 128 -10.88 -1.22 -10.04
C PHE A 128 -9.59 -2.05 -10.00
N ILE A 129 -8.44 -1.40 -10.05
CA ILE A 129 -7.13 -2.06 -10.07
C ILE A 129 -6.36 -1.75 -8.80
N VAL A 130 -5.51 -2.69 -8.39
CA VAL A 130 -4.58 -2.53 -7.28
C VAL A 130 -3.21 -2.98 -7.72
N LEU A 131 -2.22 -2.09 -7.64
CA LEU A 131 -0.81 -2.50 -7.73
C LEU A 131 -0.41 -3.15 -6.40
N GLU A 132 -0.10 -4.44 -6.46
CA GLU A 132 0.18 -5.25 -5.27
C GLU A 132 1.66 -5.42 -5.02
N LYS A 133 2.48 -5.48 -6.07
CA LYS A 133 3.91 -5.73 -5.92
C LYS A 133 4.71 -5.09 -7.03
N VAL A 134 5.93 -4.68 -6.70
CA VAL A 134 6.90 -4.23 -7.69
C VAL A 134 8.31 -4.69 -7.34
N SER A 135 9.13 -4.98 -8.33
CA SER A 135 10.56 -5.23 -8.19
C SER A 135 11.28 -4.73 -9.42
N CYS A 136 12.48 -4.22 -9.20
CA CYS A 136 13.32 -3.62 -10.23
C CYS A 136 14.74 -4.15 -10.06
N ASP A 137 15.50 -4.16 -11.16
CA ASP A 137 16.92 -4.48 -11.11
C ASP A 137 17.70 -3.42 -10.31
N THR A 138 18.81 -3.82 -9.70
CA THR A 138 19.72 -2.88 -9.04
C THR A 138 20.66 -2.29 -10.09
N THR A 139 20.82 -0.95 -10.11
CA THR A 139 21.90 -0.29 -10.87
C THR A 139 23.00 0.25 -9.97
N ALA A 140 24.06 0.83 -10.54
CA ALA A 140 25.07 1.55 -9.78
C ALA A 140 24.47 2.82 -9.13
N VAL A 141 25.03 3.28 -8.01
CA VAL A 141 24.52 4.45 -7.25
C VAL A 141 24.41 5.70 -8.13
N GLY A 142 25.38 5.93 -9.03
CA GLY A 142 25.40 7.08 -9.94
C GLY A 142 24.35 7.04 -11.05
N ASP A 143 23.91 5.85 -11.42
CA ASP A 143 22.94 5.61 -12.51
C ASP A 143 21.57 5.19 -11.94
N ALA A 144 21.26 5.64 -10.72
CA ALA A 144 20.11 5.18 -9.98
C ALA A 144 18.82 5.34 -10.79
N VAL A 145 18.19 4.21 -11.12
CA VAL A 145 16.90 4.19 -11.78
C VAL A 145 15.82 4.56 -10.76
N LYS A 146 14.89 5.41 -11.17
CA LYS A 146 13.72 5.81 -10.40
C LYS A 146 12.47 5.26 -11.05
N LEU A 147 11.66 4.57 -10.26
CA LEU A 147 10.31 4.15 -10.62
C LEU A 147 9.33 5.19 -10.10
N THR A 148 8.59 5.79 -11.01
CA THR A 148 7.50 6.70 -10.70
C THR A 148 6.17 6.00 -10.90
N ILE A 149 5.31 6.08 -9.89
CA ILE A 149 3.95 5.54 -9.88
C ILE A 149 2.99 6.72 -9.78
N ALA A 150 2.01 6.78 -10.69
CA ALA A 150 0.84 7.64 -10.54
C ALA A 150 -0.44 6.82 -10.69
N ARG A 151 -1.54 7.32 -10.11
CA ARG A 151 -2.85 6.67 -10.17
C ARG A 151 -3.91 7.70 -10.52
N ASP A 152 -4.87 7.34 -11.35
CA ASP A 152 -6.02 8.19 -11.69
C ASP A 152 -5.63 9.66 -11.96
N ASP A 153 -6.20 10.61 -11.22
CA ASP A 153 -5.83 12.04 -11.25
C ASP A 153 -4.79 12.39 -10.16
N ASP A 154 -4.40 11.41 -9.35
CA ASP A 154 -3.48 11.53 -8.24
C ASP A 154 -2.05 11.23 -8.71
N GLY A 155 -1.44 12.30 -9.16
CA GLY A 155 -0.05 12.35 -9.58
C GLY A 155 0.14 12.33 -11.09
N SER A 156 1.31 12.78 -11.51
CA SER A 156 1.77 12.78 -12.89
C SER A 156 3.26 12.50 -12.90
N ARG A 157 3.86 12.40 -14.09
CA ARG A 157 5.31 12.32 -14.20
C ARG A 157 6.02 13.50 -13.51
N ALA A 158 5.45 14.70 -13.58
CA ALA A 158 6.04 15.91 -12.99
C ALA A 158 5.75 16.06 -11.48
N SER A 159 4.64 15.48 -11.01
CA SER A 159 4.24 15.50 -9.60
C SER A 159 3.74 14.11 -9.22
N PRO A 160 4.64 13.15 -8.98
CA PRO A 160 4.27 11.75 -8.83
C PRO A 160 3.61 11.48 -7.48
N LEU A 161 2.72 10.48 -7.43
CA LEU A 161 2.21 9.96 -6.16
C LEU A 161 3.36 9.38 -5.34
N LEU A 162 4.18 8.57 -6.00
CA LEU A 162 5.30 7.89 -5.37
C LEU A 162 6.46 7.75 -6.35
N THR A 163 7.66 8.12 -5.90
CA THR A 163 8.91 7.81 -6.60
C THR A 163 9.75 6.88 -5.73
N LEU A 164 10.09 5.73 -6.28
CA LEU A 164 10.91 4.71 -5.64
C LEU A 164 12.29 4.69 -6.29
N ASN A 165 13.34 4.70 -5.46
CA ASN A 165 14.69 4.50 -5.95
C ASN A 165 14.97 2.99 -6.09
N CYS A 166 15.19 2.54 -7.32
CA CYS A 166 15.40 1.13 -7.65
C CYS A 166 16.74 0.61 -7.14
N TYR A 167 17.71 1.48 -6.79
CA TYR A 167 19.00 1.06 -6.22
C TYR A 167 18.83 0.14 -5.01
N SER A 168 17.83 0.42 -4.16
CA SER A 168 17.54 -0.36 -2.96
C SER A 168 16.67 -1.61 -3.22
N MET A 169 16.27 -1.86 -4.48
CA MET A 169 15.44 -2.99 -4.87
C MET A 169 16.28 -4.12 -5.46
N ALA A 170 15.73 -5.32 -5.55
CA ALA A 170 16.34 -6.45 -6.25
C ALA A 170 15.24 -7.32 -6.88
N LEU A 171 15.55 -8.02 -7.96
CA LEU A 171 14.60 -8.93 -8.63
C LEU A 171 14.32 -10.22 -7.82
N SER A 172 15.15 -10.52 -6.82
CA SER A 172 14.97 -11.66 -5.92
C SER A 172 13.81 -11.48 -4.95
N PHE A 173 13.40 -10.25 -4.66
CA PHE A 173 12.32 -9.95 -3.72
C PHE A 173 11.36 -8.93 -4.31
N ASP A 174 10.07 -9.24 -4.21
CA ASP A 174 9.02 -8.29 -4.57
C ASP A 174 8.70 -7.39 -3.38
N ILE A 175 8.67 -6.09 -3.65
CA ILE A 175 8.22 -5.10 -2.69
C ILE A 175 6.69 -5.13 -2.64
N PRO A 176 6.08 -5.40 -1.48
CA PRO A 176 4.64 -5.35 -1.34
C PRO A 176 4.14 -3.91 -1.38
N CYS A 177 3.07 -3.70 -2.13
CA CYS A 177 2.36 -2.46 -2.31
C CYS A 177 0.86 -2.71 -2.12
N PHE A 178 0.13 -1.62 -1.91
CA PHE A 178 -1.32 -1.63 -2.01
C PHE A 178 -1.77 -0.27 -2.52
N ILE A 179 -1.63 -0.05 -3.83
CA ILE A 179 -1.99 1.21 -4.47
C ILE A 179 -3.24 0.97 -5.31
N PRO A 180 -4.44 1.26 -4.78
CA PRO A 180 -5.68 1.15 -5.53
C PRO A 180 -5.88 2.34 -6.47
N ALA A 181 -6.46 2.09 -7.64
CA ALA A 181 -6.88 3.08 -8.62
C ALA A 181 -8.18 2.67 -9.32
N LEU A 182 -9.05 3.63 -9.60
CA LEU A 182 -10.37 3.41 -10.21
C LEU A 182 -10.35 3.38 -11.74
N ARG A 183 -9.41 4.08 -12.37
CA ARG A 183 -9.33 4.27 -13.82
C ARG A 183 -7.99 3.82 -14.38
N GLU A 184 -6.88 4.21 -13.77
CA GLU A 184 -5.56 3.82 -14.28
C GLU A 184 -4.42 3.91 -13.26
N ILE A 185 -3.40 3.08 -13.47
CA ILE A 185 -2.09 3.19 -12.83
C ILE A 185 -1.07 3.32 -13.94
N ASN A 186 -0.23 4.35 -13.83
CA ASN A 186 0.84 4.61 -14.77
C ASN A 186 2.19 4.36 -14.08
N LEU A 187 3.06 3.63 -14.77
CA LEU A 187 4.39 3.28 -14.30
C LEU A 187 5.43 3.90 -15.24
N TRP A 188 6.35 4.70 -14.71
CA TRP A 188 7.45 5.27 -15.47
C TRP A 188 8.79 4.90 -14.86
N LEU A 189 9.78 4.69 -15.71
CA LEU A 189 11.18 4.52 -15.30
C LEU A 189 12.03 5.65 -15.87
N GLU A 190 12.93 6.18 -15.06
CA GLU A 190 13.91 7.19 -15.45
C GLU A 190 15.27 6.83 -14.84
N ALA A 191 16.36 6.96 -15.60
CA ALA A 191 17.69 6.61 -15.15
C ALA A 191 18.62 7.82 -15.11
N GLY A 192 19.68 7.78 -14.29
CA GLY A 192 20.74 8.80 -14.34
C GLY A 192 21.53 8.78 -15.66
N ALA A 193 21.76 7.57 -16.19
CA ALA A 193 22.35 7.30 -17.50
C ALA A 193 21.61 6.14 -18.18
N LEU A 194 21.69 6.03 -19.51
CA LEU A 194 21.01 4.97 -20.26
C LEU A 194 21.29 3.58 -19.68
N GLN A 195 20.24 2.90 -19.24
CA GLN A 195 20.30 1.51 -18.82
C GLN A 195 19.72 0.64 -19.93
N THR A 196 20.56 -0.16 -20.58
CA THR A 196 20.10 -1.12 -21.58
C THR A 196 19.53 -2.36 -20.90
N ALA A 197 18.52 -2.99 -21.50
CA ALA A 197 18.04 -4.30 -21.06
C ALA A 197 17.56 -4.34 -19.59
N TYR A 198 17.03 -3.21 -19.10
CA TYR A 198 16.64 -3.07 -17.71
C TYR A 198 15.39 -3.89 -17.40
N LYS A 199 15.43 -4.59 -16.26
CA LYS A 199 14.40 -5.53 -15.84
C LYS A 199 13.54 -4.95 -14.73
N MET A 200 12.23 -5.10 -14.91
CA MET A 200 11.24 -4.76 -13.90
C MET A 200 10.15 -5.82 -13.88
N ARG A 201 9.66 -6.18 -12.70
CA ARG A 201 8.50 -7.04 -12.52
C ARG A 201 7.48 -6.31 -11.66
N TYR A 202 6.21 -6.39 -12.03
CA TYR A 202 5.11 -5.87 -11.20
C TYR A 202 3.94 -6.81 -11.25
N THR A 203 3.18 -6.86 -10.16
CA THR A 203 1.96 -7.63 -10.05
C THR A 203 0.81 -6.69 -9.72
N TYR A 204 -0.25 -6.80 -10.49
CA TYR A 204 -1.48 -6.06 -10.24
C TYR A 204 -2.68 -7.01 -10.22
N SER A 205 -3.71 -6.60 -9.49
CA SER A 205 -4.98 -7.30 -9.39
C SER A 205 -6.10 -6.42 -9.87
N VAL A 206 -7.05 -7.01 -10.59
CA VAL A 206 -8.34 -6.41 -10.90
C VAL A 206 -9.35 -6.94 -9.89
N MET A 207 -10.02 -6.03 -9.20
CA MET A 207 -10.91 -6.33 -8.09
C MET A 207 -12.31 -5.79 -8.36
N LYS A 208 -13.33 -6.45 -7.81
CA LYS A 208 -14.72 -5.96 -7.91
C LYS A 208 -14.91 -4.77 -6.98
N LEU A 209 -15.46 -3.67 -7.50
CA LEU A 209 -15.82 -2.51 -6.71
C LEU A 209 -17.18 -2.72 -6.04
N SER A 210 -17.17 -3.27 -4.83
CA SER A 210 -18.37 -3.52 -4.02
C SER A 210 -18.91 -2.25 -3.37
N ASN A 211 -20.18 -2.25 -2.95
CA ASN A 211 -20.77 -1.11 -2.20
C ASN A 211 -20.00 -0.80 -0.91
N LEU A 212 -19.47 -1.83 -0.25
CA LEU A 212 -18.58 -1.69 0.89
C LEU A 212 -17.34 -0.85 0.54
N LEU A 213 -16.62 -1.24 -0.51
CA LEU A 213 -15.41 -0.54 -0.94
C LEU A 213 -15.73 0.87 -1.45
N ARG A 214 -16.87 1.05 -2.14
CA ARG A 214 -17.35 2.39 -2.53
C ARG A 214 -17.57 3.29 -1.33
N MET A 215 -18.19 2.77 -0.26
CA MET A 215 -18.40 3.53 0.98
C MET A 215 -17.06 3.84 1.66
N ARG A 216 -16.15 2.86 1.73
CA ARG A 216 -14.82 3.03 2.35
C ARG A 216 -13.92 4.02 1.62
N PHE A 217 -13.97 4.03 0.29
CA PHE A 217 -13.25 4.98 -0.55
C PHE A 217 -13.96 6.33 -0.71
N GLY A 218 -15.11 6.53 -0.06
CA GLY A 218 -15.88 7.78 -0.13
C GLY A 218 -16.54 8.05 -1.48
N ILE A 219 -16.59 7.05 -2.36
CA ILE A 219 -17.28 7.11 -3.67
C ILE A 219 -18.80 7.07 -3.47
N MET A 220 -19.25 6.33 -2.45
CA MET A 220 -20.65 6.30 -2.02
C MET A 220 -20.81 7.25 -0.83
N ALA A 221 -21.77 8.17 -0.94
CA ALA A 221 -22.12 9.09 0.12
C ALA A 221 -22.82 8.37 1.29
N LYS A 222 -22.65 8.90 2.52
CA LYS A 222 -23.24 8.34 3.75
C LYS A 222 -24.76 8.24 3.65
N GLU A 223 -25.37 9.23 3.02
CA GLU A 223 -26.83 9.40 2.89
C GLU A 223 -27.45 8.28 2.04
N ASN A 224 -26.66 7.69 1.12
CA ASN A 224 -27.14 6.62 0.25
C ASN A 224 -27.31 5.30 1.00
N ASN A 225 -26.50 5.05 2.04
CA ASN A 225 -26.62 3.84 2.87
C ASN A 225 -26.01 4.07 4.26
N LEU A 226 -26.82 4.60 5.16
CA LEU A 226 -26.38 4.95 6.51
C LEU A 226 -25.94 3.73 7.33
N ASP A 227 -26.65 2.60 7.21
CA ASP A 227 -26.32 1.35 7.92
C ASP A 227 -24.94 0.84 7.49
N LEU A 228 -24.68 0.75 6.18
CA LEU A 228 -23.39 0.33 5.65
C LEU A 228 -22.27 1.29 6.08
N TRP A 229 -22.53 2.60 6.08
CA TRP A 229 -21.57 3.59 6.56
C TRP A 229 -21.20 3.37 8.03
N LYS A 230 -22.20 3.13 8.91
CA LYS A 230 -21.97 2.84 10.34
C LYS A 230 -21.14 1.59 10.51
N ARG A 231 -21.42 0.54 9.73
CA ARG A 231 -20.67 -0.73 9.72
C ARG A 231 -19.21 -0.55 9.29
N VAL A 232 -18.96 0.17 8.20
CA VAL A 232 -17.60 0.51 7.73
C VAL A 232 -16.82 1.30 8.77
N LYS A 233 -17.45 2.31 9.39
CA LYS A 233 -16.83 3.08 10.49
C LYS A 233 -16.60 2.23 11.74
N GLY A 234 -17.53 1.30 11.99
CA GLY A 234 -17.47 0.32 13.06
C GLY A 234 -16.36 -0.71 12.92
N GLY A 235 -15.92 -0.99 11.69
CA GLY A 235 -15.01 -2.09 11.40
C GLY A 235 -15.72 -3.46 11.44
N ILE A 236 -17.04 -3.48 11.29
CA ILE A 236 -17.85 -4.70 11.23
C ILE A 236 -18.34 -4.86 9.81
N VAL A 237 -17.83 -5.87 9.11
CA VAL A 237 -18.17 -6.14 7.71
C VAL A 237 -18.41 -7.62 7.50
#